data_AF-A0AA95IVT0-F1
#
_entry.id   AF-A0AA95IVT0-F1
#
_cell.length_a   1.000
_cell.length_b   1.000
_cell.length_c   1.000
_cell.angle_alpha   90.00
_cell.angle_beta   90.00
_cell.angle_gamma   90.00
#
_symmetry.space_group_name_H-M   'P 1'
#
loop_
_entity.id
_entity.type
_entity.pdbx_description
1 polymer ?
#
loop_
_entity_poly.entity_id
_entity_poly.type
_entity_poly.pdbx_seq_one_letter_code
_entity_poly.pdbx_strand_id
1 'polypeptide(L)' 'MHLLVVYPPKVAISSLVNSLKGVSSRLLRKKEYPSIKQQLWGDALWSPSYFAGSCGGAPIEIIRQYIEQQNTPH' A
#
# COMPACT_ATOMS: atom_id res chain seq x y z
N MET A 1 3.72 -0.70 -3.89
CA MET A 1 2.97 -1.72 -3.10
C MET A 1 1.52 -1.61 -3.49
N HIS A 2 0.92 -2.72 -3.90
CA HIS A 2 -0.49 -2.78 -4.29
C HIS A 2 -1.22 -3.75 -3.37
N LEU A 3 -2.43 -3.39 -2.94
CA LEU A 3 -3.25 -4.17 -2.03
C LEU A 3 -4.64 -4.30 -2.62
N LEU A 4 -5.13 -5.54 -2.75
CA LEU A 4 -6.54 -5.83 -2.97
C LEU A 4 -7.16 -6.22 -1.63
N VAL A 5 -8.07 -5.40 -1.13
CA VAL A 5 -8.65 -5.59 0.21
C VAL A 5 -10.17 -5.47 0.18
N VAL A 6 -10.83 -6.37 0.90
CA VAL A 6 -12.23 -6.24 1.28
C VAL A 6 -12.26 -5.58 2.65
N TYR A 7 -13.00 -4.48 2.79
CA TYR A 7 -13.07 -3.73 4.03
C TYR A 7 -14.51 -3.23 4.29
N PRO A 8 -14.90 -2.95 5.55
CA PRO A 8 -16.25 -2.51 5.86
C PRO A 8 -16.56 -1.15 5.23
N PRO A 9 -17.74 -0.97 4.59
CA PRO A 9 -18.08 0.26 3.87
C PRO A 9 -18.19 1.49 4.78
N LYS A 10 -18.41 1.29 6.08
CA LYS A 10 -18.45 2.36 7.09
C LYS A 10 -17.08 2.99 7.38
N VAL A 11 -15.99 2.37 6.93
CA VAL A 11 -14.63 2.85 7.18
C VAL A 11 -14.19 3.70 5.99
N ALA A 12 -13.74 4.93 6.24
CA ALA A 12 -13.15 5.76 5.20
C ALA A 12 -11.83 5.14 4.71
N ILE A 13 -11.66 5.07 3.37
CA ILE A 13 -10.43 4.55 2.75
C ILE A 13 -9.19 5.32 3.24
N SER A 14 -9.30 6.64 3.39
CA SER A 14 -8.22 7.49 3.89
C SER A 14 -7.74 7.05 5.28
N SER A 15 -8.67 6.74 6.18
CA SER A 15 -8.36 6.25 7.53
C SER A 15 -7.69 4.88 7.50
N LEU A 16 -8.17 3.97 6.64
CA LEU A 16 -7.57 2.65 6.45
C LEU A 16 -6.13 2.78 5.93
N VAL A 17 -5.92 3.56 4.87
CA VAL A 17 -4.61 3.77 4.25
C VAL A 17 -3.63 4.44 5.21
N ASN A 18 -4.06 5.47 5.96
CA ASN A 18 -3.22 6.10 6.98
C ASN A 18 -2.79 5.11 8.06
N SER A 19 -3.72 4.28 8.53
CA SER A 19 -3.43 3.26 9.54
C SER A 19 -2.44 2.23 9.00
N LEU A 20 -2.66 1.72 7.79
CA LEU A 20 -1.76 0.76 7.15
C LEU A 20 -0.36 1.33 6.96
N LYS A 21 -0.22 2.53 6.39
CA LYS A 21 1.08 3.18 6.15
C LYS A 21 1.79 3.51 7.47
N GLY A 22 1.07 4.03 8.46
CA GLY A 22 1.63 4.41 9.75
C GLY A 22 2.07 3.21 10.59
N VAL A 23 1.19 2.20 10.75
CA VAL A 23 1.49 1.00 11.54
C VAL A 23 2.61 0.19 10.91
N SER A 24 2.59 -0.02 9.59
CA SER A 24 3.68 -0.71 8.90
C SER A 24 5.00 0.05 9.07
N SER A 25 5.01 1.36 8.85
CA SER A 25 6.22 2.17 9.03
C SER A 25 6.80 2.06 10.44
N ARG A 26 5.97 2.13 11.48
CA ARG A 26 6.39 1.95 12.87
C ARG A 26 6.93 0.54 13.13
N LEU A 27 6.23 -0.49 12.67
CA LEU A 27 6.63 -1.89 12.90
C LEU A 27 7.93 -2.24 12.20
N LEU A 28 8.10 -1.82 10.94
CA LEU A 28 9.32 -2.07 10.18
C LEU A 28 10.53 -1.37 10.79
N ARG A 29 10.36 -0.14 11.30
CA ARG A 29 11.42 0.56 12.04
C ARG A 29 11.79 -0.14 13.34
N LYS A 30 10.79 -0.58 14.12
CA LYS A 30 11.02 -1.30 15.39
C LYS A 30 11.81 -2.60 15.20
N LYS A 31 11.71 -3.23 14.03
CA LYS A 31 12.46 -4.44 13.69
C LYS A 31 13.91 -4.18 13.27
N GLU A 32 14.34 -2.92 13.20
CA GLU A 32 15.74 -2.50 12.99
C GLU A 32 16.40 -3.12 11.74
N TYR A 33 15.63 -3.35 10.67
CA TYR A 33 16.17 -3.92 9.44
C TYR A 33 17.18 -2.95 8.78
N PRO A 34 18.47 -3.33 8.66
CA PRO A 34 19.50 -2.43 8.12
C PRO A 34 19.22 -2.02 6.67
N SER A 35 18.67 -2.93 5.87
CA SER A 35 18.28 -2.69 4.47
C SER A 35 17.21 -1.61 4.33
N ILE A 36 16.30 -1.51 5.30
CA ILE A 36 15.18 -0.57 5.24
C ILE A 36 15.65 0.83 5.62
N LYS A 37 16.56 0.95 6.59
CA LYS A 37 17.15 2.26 6.95
C LYS A 37 17.80 2.95 5.75
N GLN A 38 18.43 2.19 4.86
CA GLN A 38 19.04 2.72 3.63
C GLN A 38 18.02 3.11 2.56
N GLN A 39 16.81 2.55 2.60
CA GLN A 39 15.74 2.80 1.62
C GLN A 39 14.74 3.87 2.07
N LEU A 40 14.89 4.43 3.27
CA LEU A 40 14.04 5.53 3.73
C LEU A 40 14.38 6.81 2.97
N TRP A 41 13.35 7.52 2.51
CA TRP A 41 13.50 8.88 2.00
C TRP A 41 13.45 9.84 3.19
N GLY A 42 14.61 10.06 3.81
CA GLY A 42 14.69 10.75 5.11
C GLY A 42 14.01 9.94 6.21
N ASP A 43 13.05 10.55 6.90
CA ASP A 43 12.28 9.89 7.97
C ASP A 43 10.95 9.27 7.47
N ALA A 44 10.72 9.18 6.15
CA ALA A 44 9.49 8.63 5.59
C ALA A 44 9.74 7.28 4.89
N LEU A 45 8.96 6.26 5.27
CA LEU A 45 8.96 4.97 4.56
C LEU A 45 8.05 4.98 3.33
N TRP A 46 6.93 5.70 3.43
CA TRP A 46 5.92 5.76 2.37
C TRP A 46 5.81 7.19 1.85
N SER A 47 5.62 7.34 0.53
CA SER A 47 5.14 8.61 -0.05
C SER A 47 3.87 9.06 0.66
N PRO A 48 3.62 10.36 0.88
CA PRO A 48 2.37 10.84 1.47
C PRO A 48 1.14 10.45 0.62
N SER A 49 1.31 10.36 -0.70
CA SER A 49 0.23 10.05 -1.64
C SER A 49 -0.21 8.57 -1.59
N TYR A 50 -1.42 8.29 -2.08
CA TYR A 50 -1.92 6.95 -2.34
C TYR A 50 -2.94 6.98 -3.48
N PHE A 51 -3.18 5.82 -4.09
CA PHE A 51 -4.24 5.60 -5.08
C PHE A 51 -5.22 4.57 -4.54
N ALA A 52 -6.51 4.80 -4.75
CA ALA A 52 -7.57 3.87 -4.41
C ALA A 52 -8.61 3.84 -5.53
N GLY A 53 -8.95 2.64 -5.99
CA GLY A 53 -9.99 2.41 -7.00
C GLY A 53 -10.92 1.29 -6.53
N SER A 54 -12.23 1.49 -6.73
CA SER A 54 -13.20 0.41 -6.50
C SER A 54 -13.13 -0.59 -7.65
N CYS A 55 -13.25 -1.87 -7.32
CA CYS A 55 -13.37 -2.93 -8.31
C CYS A 55 -14.77 -3.52 -8.18
N GLY A 56 -15.77 -2.83 -8.75
CA GLY A 56 -17.13 -3.35 -8.84
C GLY A 56 -17.27 -4.26 -10.06
N GLY A 57 -17.51 -5.55 -9.85
CA GLY A 57 -17.89 -6.48 -10.93
C GLY A 57 -16.79 -6.94 -11.90
N ALA A 58 -15.56 -6.43 -11.80
CA ALA A 58 -14.44 -6.96 -12.58
C ALA A 58 -14.01 -8.33 -12.05
N PRO A 59 -13.84 -9.35 -12.91
CA PRO A 59 -13.28 -10.64 -12.50
C PRO A 59 -11.95 -10.43 -11.78
N ILE A 60 -11.71 -11.20 -10.72
CA ILE A 60 -10.48 -11.11 -9.91
C ILE A 60 -9.20 -11.18 -10.77
N GLU A 61 -9.30 -11.85 -11.92
CA GLU A 61 -8.27 -11.97 -12.95
C GLU A 61 -7.82 -10.64 -13.55
N ILE A 62 -8.73 -9.69 -13.79
CA ILE A 62 -8.40 -8.36 -14.32
C ILE A 62 -7.63 -7.55 -13.29
N ILE A 63 -8.03 -7.62 -12.01
CA ILE A 63 -7.33 -6.92 -10.93
C ILE A 63 -5.93 -7.52 -10.73
N ARG A 64 -5.83 -8.85 -10.83
CA ARG A 64 -4.54 -9.54 -10.77
C ARG A 64 -3.62 -9.10 -11.91
N GLN A 65 -4.12 -9.05 -13.14
CA GLN A 65 -3.37 -8.55 -14.29
C GLN A 65 -2.91 -7.10 -14.08
N TYR A 66 -3.76 -6.22 -13.56
CA TYR A 66 -3.38 -4.84 -13.24
C TYR A 66 -2.24 -4.76 -12.22
N ILE A 67 -2.29 -5.56 -11.14
CA ILE A 67 -1.22 -5.60 -10.13
C ILE A 67 0.09 -6.13 -10.73
N GLU A 68 0.02 -7.16 -11.58
CA GLU A 68 1.19 -7.75 -12.23
C GLU A 68 1.84 -6.77 -13.23
N GLN A 69 1.03 -6.02 -13.99
CA GLN A 69 1.50 -5.04 -14.98
C GLN A 69 2.04 -3.74 -14.38
N GLN A 70 1.69 -3.40 -13.13
CA GLN A 70 2.21 -2.19 -12.46
C GLN A 70 3.70 -2.29 -12.06
N ASN A 71 4.35 -3.45 -12.21
CA ASN A 71 5.78 -3.63 -11.90
C ASN A 71 6.73 -3.28 -13.07
N THR A 72 6.21 -2.92 -14.24
CA THR A 72 7.04 -2.50 -15.38
C THR A 72 6.91 -1.00 -15.60
N PRO A 73 7.87 -0.19 -15.10
CA PRO A 73 8.08 1.13 -15.67
C PRO A 73 8.65 0.96 -17.09
N HIS A 74 8.13 1.73 -18.04
CA HIS A 74 8.87 2.09 -19.24
C HIS A 74 9.95 3.12 -18.88
#